data_AF-A0A7V9WPB0-F1
#
_entry.id   AF-A0A7V9WPB0-F1
#
_cell.length_a   1.000
_cell.length_b   1.000
_cell.length_c   1.000
_cell.angle_alpha   90.00
_cell.angle_beta   90.00
_cell.angle_gamma   90.00
#
_symmetry.space_group_name_H-M   'P 1'
#
loop_
_entity.id
_entity.type
_entity.pdbx_description
1 polymer ?
#
loop_
_entity_poly.entity_id
_entity_poly.type
_entity_poly.pdbx_seq_one_letter_code
_entity_poly.pdbx_strand_id
1 'polypeptide(L)' 'MSAEYIYTMHKVSRTHPPDQNVLTDVSLSFFPGARIGVLGYNGSGKSTILRIMAGV' A
#
# COMPACT_ATOMS: atom_id res chain seq x y z
N MET A 1 -11.03 24.02 -4.68
CA MET A 1 -10.31 23.04 -5.52
C MET A 1 -10.18 21.76 -4.74
N SER A 2 -10.90 20.70 -5.13
CA SER A 2 -10.70 19.37 -4.55
C SER A 2 -9.30 18.91 -4.92
N ALA A 3 -8.52 18.47 -3.94
CA ALA A 3 -7.20 17.95 -4.22
C ALA A 3 -7.35 16.63 -5.01
N GLU A 4 -6.79 16.59 -6.22
CA GLU A 4 -6.85 15.42 -7.10
C GLU A 4 -5.83 14.39 -6.62
N TYR A 5 -6.28 13.19 -6.28
CA TYR A 5 -5.39 12.08 -5.97
C TYR A 5 -4.96 11.38 -7.27
N ILE A 6 -3.67 11.21 -7.48
CA ILE A 6 -3.13 10.47 -8.64
C ILE A 6 -3.19 8.96 -8.45
N TYR A 7 -3.38 8.52 -7.20
CA TYR A 7 -3.45 7.12 -6.84
C TYR A 7 -4.18 6.96 -5.52
N THR A 8 -5.02 5.92 -5.41
CA THR A 8 -5.72 5.58 -4.18
C THR A 8 -5.80 4.07 -3.98
N MET A 9 -5.65 3.66 -2.74
CA MET A 9 -5.94 2.33 -2.21
C MET A 9 -6.93 2.51 -1.06
N HIS A 10 -7.95 1.68 -1.02
CA HIS A 10 -8.97 1.74 0.01
C HIS A 10 -9.17 0.38 0.64
N LYS A 11 -8.88 0.28 1.95
CA LYS A 11 -9.02 -0.91 2.79
C LYS A 11 -8.42 -2.18 2.17
N VAL A 12 -7.19 -2.07 1.68
CA VAL A 12 -6.47 -3.19 1.09
C VAL A 12 -5.92 -4.10 2.18
N SER A 13 -6.33 -5.37 2.10
CA SER A 13 -5.84 -6.46 2.95
C SER A 13 -5.15 -7.52 2.09
N ARG A 14 -4.12 -8.17 2.63
CA ARG A 14 -3.40 -9.25 1.94
C ARG A 14 -2.94 -10.31 2.93
N THR A 15 -3.34 -11.54 2.62
CA THR A 15 -2.91 -12.75 3.33
C THR A 15 -2.05 -13.60 2.39
N HIS A 16 -0.94 -14.12 2.89
CA HIS A 16 -0.16 -15.17 2.22
C HIS A 16 -0.51 -16.54 2.81
N PRO A 17 -0.55 -17.61 1.99
CA PRO A 17 -0.73 -18.96 2.50
C PRO A 17 0.35 -19.37 3.53
N PRO A 18 0.01 -20.19 4.55
CA PRO A 18 -1.32 -20.69 4.83
C PRO A 18 -2.27 -19.63 5.41
N ASP A 19 -1.83 -18.80 6.38
CA ASP A 19 -2.69 -17.81 7.06
C ASP A 19 -1.91 -16.57 7.55
N GLN A 20 -0.91 -16.12 6.80
CA GLN A 20 -0.09 -14.97 7.20
C GLN A 20 -0.71 -13.66 6.71
N ASN A 21 -1.39 -12.93 7.61
CA ASN A 21 -1.87 -11.57 7.33
C ASN A 21 -0.69 -10.60 7.28
N VAL A 22 -0.41 -10.05 6.09
CA VAL A 22 0.71 -9.13 5.85
C VAL A 22 0.24 -7.69 5.77
N LEU A 23 -0.96 -7.44 5.26
CA LEU A 23 -1.60 -6.13 5.25
C LEU A 23 -3.04 -6.28 5.75
N THR A 24 -3.49 -5.33 6.58
CA THR A 24 -4.85 -5.29 7.13
C THR A 24 -5.42 -3.89 6.96
N ASP A 25 -6.46 -3.78 6.15
CA ASP A 25 -7.28 -2.58 5.92
C ASP A 25 -6.49 -1.30 5.60
N VAL A 26 -5.41 -1.44 4.83
CA VAL A 26 -4.54 -0.31 4.49
C VAL A 26 -5.20 0.58 3.45
N SER A 27 -5.33 1.87 3.78
CA SER A 27 -5.84 2.90 2.87
C SER A 27 -4.79 3.99 2.67
N LEU A 28 -4.50 4.33 1.41
CA LEU A 28 -3.47 5.31 1.04
C LEU A 28 -3.96 6.12 -0.14
N SER A 29 -3.64 7.42 -0.15
CA SER A 29 -3.90 8.29 -1.30
C SER A 29 -2.73 9.22 -1.53
N PHE A 30 -2.35 9.42 -2.78
CA PHE A 30 -1.16 10.20 -3.15
C PHE A 30 -1.55 11.41 -4.00
N PHE A 31 -0.95 12.56 -3.67
CA PHE A 31 -1.06 13.78 -4.46
C PHE A 31 -0.03 13.80 -5.61
N PRO A 32 -0.29 14.57 -6.69
CA PRO A 32 0.69 14.81 -7.74
C PRO A 32 2.02 15.30 -7.17
N GLY A 33 3.13 14.71 -7.63
CA GLY A 33 4.48 15.12 -7.24
C GLY A 33 4.96 14.65 -5.86
N ALA A 34 4.16 13.89 -5.12
CA ALA A 34 4.57 13.35 -3.82
C ALA A 34 5.77 12.39 -3.97
N ARG A 35 6.75 12.52 -3.07
CA ARG A 35 7.89 11.59 -2.93
C ARG A 35 7.79 10.91 -1.58
N ILE A 36 7.62 9.60 -1.57
CA ILE A 36 7.24 8.85 -0.37
C ILE A 36 8.18 7.65 -0.21
N GLY A 37 8.73 7.50 0.99
CA GLY A 37 9.49 6.32 1.39
C GLY A 37 8.61 5.37 2.21
N VAL A 38 8.65 4.08 1.87
CA VAL A 38 7.97 3.03 2.65
C VAL A 38 8.98 2.40 3.61
N LEU A 39 8.73 2.54 4.92
CA LEU A 39 9.63 2.09 5.99
C LEU A 39 9.00 0.97 6.84
N GLY A 40 9.81 0.27 7.62
CA GLY A 40 9.38 -0.81 8.53
C GLY A 40 10.33 -2.01 8.54
N TYR A 41 10.15 -2.90 9.54
CA TYR A 41 10.96 -4.11 9.71
C TYR A 41 10.76 -5.15 8.59
N ASN A 42 11.63 -6.14 8.51
CA ASN A 42 11.45 -7.25 7.58
C ASN A 42 10.14 -8.00 7.88
N GLY A 43 9.39 -8.35 6.83
CA GLY A 43 8.07 -8.97 6.97
C GLY A 43 6.90 -8.01 7.14
N SER A 44 7.13 -6.70 7.33
CA SER A 44 6.04 -5.71 7.57
C SER A 44 5.19 -5.35 6.34
N GLY A 45 5.31 -6.08 5.22
CA GLY A 45 4.48 -5.86 4.03
C GLY A 45 4.92 -4.75 3.09
N LYS A 46 6.11 -4.15 3.26
CA LYS A 46 6.62 -3.07 2.36
C LYS A 46 6.64 -3.49 0.89
N SER A 47 7.30 -4.60 0.56
CA SER A 47 7.36 -5.08 -0.82
C SER A 47 5.98 -5.53 -1.31
N THR A 48 5.12 -6.05 -0.42
CA THR A 48 3.75 -6.43 -0.74
C THR A 48 2.91 -5.21 -1.14
N ILE A 49 3.04 -4.07 -0.44
CA ILE A 49 2.32 -2.85 -0.79
C ILE A 49 2.78 -2.30 -2.14
N LEU A 50 4.09 -2.30 -2.40
CA LEU A 50 4.65 -1.82 -3.66
C LEU A 50 4.24 -2.71 -4.84
N ARG A 51 4.16 -4.03 -4.65
CA ARG A 51 3.67 -4.97 -5.66
C ARG A 51 2.20 -4.74 -5.99
N ILE A 52 1.35 -4.57 -4.97
CA ILE A 52 -0.06 -4.22 -5.16
C ILE A 52 -0.19 -2.90 -5.92
N MET A 53 0.61 -1.89 -5.56
CA MET A 53 0.63 -0.60 -6.26
C MET A 53 1.03 -0.71 -7.73
N ALA A 54 1.97 -1.60 -8.04
CA ALA A 54 2.43 -1.87 -9.40
C ALA A 54 1.51 -2.84 -10.18
N GLY A 55 0.50 -3.44 -9.54
CA GLY A 55 -0.40 -4.41 -10.18
C GLY A 55 0.22 -5.78 -10.42
N VAL A 56 1.16 -6.23 -9.57
CA VAL A 56 1.88 -7.52 -9.67
C VAL A 56 1.68 -8.44 -8.47
#